data_AF-A0A2D6ST65-F1
#
_entry.id   AF-A0A2D6ST65-F1
#
_cell.length_a   1.000
_cell.length_b   1.000
_cell.length_c   1.000
_cell.angle_alpha   90.00
_cell.angle_beta   90.00
_cell.angle_gamma   90.00
#
_symmetry.space_group_name_H-M   'P 1'
#
loop_
_entity.id
_entity.type
_entity.pdbx_description
1 polymer ?
#
loop_
_entity_poly.entity_id
_entity_poly.type
_entity_poly.pdbx_seq_one_letter_code
_entity_poly.pdbx_strand_id
1 'polypeptide(L)'
;MPFVNLAHDRLALPAGRMHLDARGNAVYAKAFADTLLGRKVAEPKIELAADGRVRQTDAATVASASSSKTAAGVRLRFTAELNLLPAPAVKSSSHSAGQLTLKVTNLPPGKYALNIDGNKAASGTARQWARGLTLATTPDVRQAEKLRQHVVEKNQLYFHRWRPQNVTYLFLFRKHEQGQNAKEIPEFDKLVAAQEVEIARLRQPKSHAYELVRIED
;
A
#
# COMPACT_ATOMS: atom_id res chain seq x y z
N MET A 1 -23.24 -12.08 -9.59
CA MET A 1 -22.27 -10.96 -9.58
C MET A 1 -22.94 -9.79 -8.87
N PRO A 2 -22.42 -9.29 -7.74
CA PRO A 2 -22.98 -8.09 -7.14
C PRO A 2 -22.73 -6.88 -8.07
N PHE A 3 -23.73 -6.02 -8.18
CA PHE A 3 -23.67 -4.80 -9.00
C PHE A 3 -22.89 -3.71 -8.23
N VAL A 4 -21.84 -3.15 -8.84
CA VAL A 4 -21.11 -2.00 -8.27
C VAL A 4 -21.64 -0.72 -8.92
N ASN A 5 -22.49 0.02 -8.19
CA ASN A 5 -23.03 1.29 -8.66
C ASN A 5 -22.06 2.44 -8.37
N LEU A 6 -21.18 2.76 -9.31
CA LEU A 6 -20.28 3.91 -9.21
C LEU A 6 -20.97 5.26 -9.49
N ALA A 7 -22.20 5.29 -10.01
CA ALA A 7 -22.89 6.51 -10.40
C ALA A 7 -23.54 7.26 -9.23
N HIS A 8 -23.88 6.55 -8.16
CA HIS A 8 -24.35 7.18 -6.91
C HIS A 8 -23.23 7.91 -6.17
N ASP A 9 -21.98 7.50 -6.41
CA ASP A 9 -20.81 8.11 -5.82
C ASP A 9 -20.28 9.18 -6.78
N ARG A 10 -20.69 10.44 -6.58
CA ARG A 10 -20.20 11.63 -7.35
C ARG A 10 -18.66 11.76 -7.36
N LEU A 11 -17.96 10.89 -6.63
CA LEU A 11 -16.52 10.79 -6.48
C LEU A 11 -15.80 10.02 -7.60
N ALA A 12 -16.50 9.23 -8.42
CA ALA A 12 -15.86 8.33 -9.39
C ALA A 12 -15.71 8.92 -10.81
N LEU A 13 -16.57 9.86 -11.22
CA LEU A 13 -16.55 10.49 -12.53
C LEU A 13 -16.49 12.00 -12.38
N PRO A 14 -15.43 12.68 -12.84
CA PRO A 14 -15.46 14.13 -13.03
C PRO A 14 -16.62 14.46 -13.98
N ALA A 15 -17.42 15.49 -13.66
CA ALA A 15 -18.58 15.86 -14.45
C ALA A 15 -18.22 16.00 -15.96
N GLY A 16 -18.99 15.32 -16.83
CA GLY A 16 -18.82 15.38 -18.29
C GLY A 16 -17.77 14.45 -18.91
N ARG A 17 -17.20 13.48 -18.17
CA ARG A 17 -16.21 12.54 -18.71
C ARG A 17 -16.73 11.10 -18.76
N MET A 18 -16.40 10.36 -19.83
CA MET A 18 -16.69 8.93 -19.99
C MET A 18 -15.65 8.00 -19.35
N HIS A 19 -14.46 8.53 -19.02
CA HIS A 19 -13.36 7.76 -18.44
C HIS A 19 -13.15 8.08 -16.96
N LEU A 20 -12.92 7.03 -16.16
CA LEU A 20 -12.50 7.17 -14.76
C LEU A 20 -11.12 7.84 -14.69
N ASP A 21 -10.95 8.76 -13.74
CA ASP A 21 -9.64 9.29 -13.38
C ASP A 21 -8.93 8.35 -12.38
N ALA A 22 -7.74 8.74 -11.90
CA ALA A 22 -6.98 7.92 -10.94
C ALA A 22 -7.77 7.62 -9.64
N ARG A 23 -8.62 8.54 -9.20
CA ARG A 23 -9.45 8.35 -8.00
C ARG A 23 -10.61 7.41 -8.28
N GLY A 24 -11.31 7.60 -9.39
CA GLY A 24 -12.39 6.71 -9.82
C GLY A 24 -11.93 5.27 -10.03
N ASN A 25 -10.75 5.08 -10.63
CA ASN A 25 -10.14 3.76 -10.78
C ASN A 25 -9.82 3.11 -9.41
N ALA A 26 -9.37 3.88 -8.42
CA ALA A 26 -9.08 3.34 -7.08
C ALA A 26 -10.36 2.92 -6.32
N VAL A 27 -11.43 3.71 -6.42
CA VAL A 27 -12.74 3.35 -5.85
C VAL A 27 -13.27 2.07 -6.51
N TYR A 28 -13.22 2.00 -7.84
CA TYR A 28 -13.61 0.81 -8.58
C TYR A 28 -12.78 -0.42 -8.18
N ALA A 29 -11.45 -0.28 -8.13
CA ALA A 29 -10.56 -1.37 -7.75
C ALA A 29 -10.86 -1.91 -6.34
N LYS A 30 -11.14 -1.03 -5.36
CA LYS A 30 -11.53 -1.45 -4.02
C LYS A 30 -12.87 -2.21 -4.02
N ALA A 31 -13.89 -1.68 -4.67
CA ALA A 31 -15.20 -2.33 -4.75
C ALA A 31 -15.11 -3.70 -5.47
N PHE A 32 -14.28 -3.78 -6.50
CA PHE A 32 -14.01 -5.02 -7.21
C PHE A 32 -13.26 -6.03 -6.33
N ALA A 33 -12.25 -5.58 -5.57
CA ALA A 33 -11.54 -6.43 -4.62
C ALA A 33 -12.48 -6.95 -3.51
N ASP A 34 -13.30 -6.08 -2.92
CA ASP A 34 -14.29 -6.46 -1.90
C ASP A 34 -15.26 -7.53 -2.44
N THR A 35 -15.66 -7.40 -3.71
CA THR A 35 -16.52 -8.36 -4.41
C THR A 35 -15.81 -9.70 -4.64
N LEU A 36 -14.59 -9.68 -5.19
CA LEU A 36 -13.83 -10.90 -5.47
C LEU A 36 -13.50 -11.69 -4.21
N LEU A 37 -13.22 -10.99 -3.11
CA LEU A 37 -12.89 -11.60 -1.82
C LEU A 37 -14.14 -12.03 -1.04
N GLY A 38 -15.35 -11.66 -1.49
CA GLY A 38 -16.59 -11.91 -0.77
C GLY A 38 -16.69 -11.21 0.59
N ARG A 39 -15.82 -10.23 0.86
CA ARG A 39 -15.73 -9.49 2.12
C ARG A 39 -15.07 -8.14 1.89
N LYS A 40 -15.38 -7.17 2.76
CA LYS A 40 -14.66 -5.90 2.77
C LYS A 40 -13.21 -6.13 3.19
N VAL A 41 -12.26 -5.59 2.43
CA VAL A 41 -10.85 -5.52 2.85
C VAL A 41 -10.78 -4.68 4.12
N ALA A 42 -10.32 -5.30 5.20
CA ALA A 42 -10.22 -4.65 6.50
C ALA A 42 -9.05 -3.67 6.52
N GLU A 43 -9.27 -2.54 7.17
CA GLU A 43 -8.24 -1.53 7.40
C GLU A 43 -7.30 -1.99 8.53
N PRO A 44 -5.97 -1.98 8.34
CA PRO A 44 -5.05 -2.48 9.34
C PRO A 44 -5.06 -1.60 10.58
N LYS A 45 -5.20 -2.24 11.74
CA LYS A 45 -5.29 -1.58 13.04
C LYS A 45 -4.54 -2.37 14.10
N ILE A 46 -3.77 -1.65 14.91
CA ILE A 46 -3.12 -2.22 16.09
C ILE A 46 -3.42 -1.32 17.29
N GLU A 47 -3.97 -1.90 18.35
CA GLU A 47 -4.15 -1.25 19.64
C GLU A 47 -3.29 -1.91 20.72
N LEU A 48 -2.41 -1.14 21.38
CA LEU A 48 -1.63 -1.58 22.53
C LEU A 48 -1.88 -0.70 23.75
N ALA A 49 -1.62 -1.22 24.93
CA ALA A 49 -1.42 -0.41 26.14
C ALA A 49 0.08 -0.09 26.34
N ALA A 50 0.37 0.98 27.07
CA ALA A 50 1.74 1.43 27.34
C ALA A 50 2.60 0.39 28.08
N ASP A 51 1.97 -0.60 28.72
CA ASP A 51 2.63 -1.74 29.37
C ASP A 51 3.03 -2.85 28.38
N GLY A 52 2.69 -2.74 27.11
CA GLY A 52 2.98 -3.73 26.08
C GLY A 52 1.85 -4.73 25.83
N ARG A 53 0.74 -4.68 26.57
CA ARG A 53 -0.40 -5.56 26.33
C ARG A 53 -1.08 -5.18 25.02
N VAL A 54 -1.13 -6.14 24.09
CA VAL A 54 -1.92 -6.03 22.85
C VAL A 54 -3.41 -6.11 23.21
N ARG A 55 -4.21 -5.12 22.77
CA ARG A 55 -5.64 -5.02 23.06
C ARG A 55 -6.51 -5.46 21.89
N GLN A 56 -6.13 -5.05 20.68
CA GLN A 56 -6.84 -5.39 19.46
C GLN A 56 -5.87 -5.38 18.28
N THR A 57 -6.10 -6.28 17.33
CA THR A 57 -5.42 -6.30 16.03
C THR A 57 -6.45 -6.62 14.95
N ASP A 58 -6.50 -5.81 13.89
CA ASP A 58 -7.30 -6.05 12.69
C ASP A 58 -6.37 -6.00 11.48
N ALA A 59 -6.46 -7.00 10.58
CA ALA A 59 -5.62 -7.14 9.39
C ALA A 59 -4.09 -6.97 9.62
N ALA A 60 -3.64 -7.30 10.83
CA ALA A 60 -2.24 -7.30 11.24
C ALA A 60 -2.02 -8.34 12.35
N THR A 61 -0.79 -8.81 12.48
CA THR A 61 -0.35 -9.72 13.54
C THR A 61 0.77 -9.07 14.34
N VAL A 62 0.69 -9.12 15.68
CA VAL A 62 1.77 -8.67 16.57
C VAL A 62 2.46 -9.91 17.14
N ALA A 63 3.72 -10.14 16.74
CA ALA A 63 4.49 -11.32 17.13
C ALA A 63 5.09 -11.18 18.54
N SER A 64 5.46 -9.97 18.94
CA SER A 64 5.97 -9.68 20.27
C SER A 64 5.68 -8.24 20.66
N ALA A 65 5.50 -7.97 21.94
CA ALA A 65 5.35 -6.63 22.49
C ALA A 65 5.93 -6.57 23.91
N SER A 66 6.66 -5.52 24.22
CA SER A 66 7.30 -5.30 25.52
C SER A 66 7.38 -3.81 25.84
N SER A 67 7.30 -3.48 27.13
CA SER A 67 7.51 -2.12 27.62
C SER A 67 8.68 -2.07 28.61
N SER A 68 9.37 -0.93 28.65
CA SER A 68 10.41 -0.66 29.63
C SER A 68 10.35 0.80 30.08
N LYS A 69 10.76 1.06 31.32
CA LYS A 69 10.99 2.41 31.81
C LYS A 69 12.28 2.97 31.20
N THR A 70 12.29 4.26 30.91
CA THR A 70 13.46 5.03 30.48
C THR A 70 13.57 6.29 31.35
N ALA A 71 14.73 6.96 31.33
CA ALA A 71 14.90 8.24 32.03
C ALA A 71 13.84 9.27 31.58
N ALA A 72 13.55 9.29 30.27
CA ALA A 72 12.54 10.17 29.70
C ALA A 72 11.11 9.69 29.98
N GLY A 73 10.82 8.41 30.22
CA GLY A 73 9.47 7.93 30.49
C GLY A 73 9.27 6.45 30.17
N VAL A 74 8.40 6.14 29.19
CA VAL A 74 8.11 4.77 28.75
C VAL A 74 8.65 4.57 27.33
N ARG A 75 9.25 3.40 27.10
CA ARG A 75 9.58 2.87 25.78
C ARG A 75 8.75 1.61 25.54
N LEU A 76 8.03 1.57 24.43
CA LEU A 76 7.27 0.42 23.96
C LEU A 76 7.95 -0.13 22.71
N ARG A 77 8.20 -1.43 22.65
CA ARG A 77 8.74 -2.12 21.47
C ARG A 77 7.83 -3.27 21.10
N PHE A 78 7.54 -3.42 19.82
CA PHE A 78 6.76 -4.54 19.32
C PHE A 78 7.15 -4.88 17.89
N THR A 79 6.92 -6.13 17.51
CA THR A 79 7.12 -6.61 16.14
C THR A 79 5.76 -6.92 15.55
N ALA A 80 5.46 -6.35 14.39
CA ALA A 80 4.18 -6.58 13.73
C ALA A 80 4.34 -6.76 12.22
N GLU A 81 3.41 -7.48 11.63
CA GLU A 81 3.29 -7.72 10.19
C GLU A 81 1.85 -7.45 9.77
N LEU A 82 1.66 -6.73 8.66
CA LEU A 82 0.34 -6.51 8.09
C LEU A 82 -0.08 -7.73 7.26
N ASN A 83 -1.37 -8.06 7.23
CA ASN A 83 -1.85 -9.19 6.41
C ASN A 83 -1.80 -8.86 4.91
N LEU A 84 -1.90 -7.58 4.56
CA LEU A 84 -1.83 -7.05 3.20
C LEU A 84 -1.05 -5.74 3.21
N LEU A 85 -0.34 -5.47 2.12
CA LEU A 85 0.27 -4.15 1.93
C LEU A 85 -0.82 -3.07 1.77
N PRO A 86 -0.57 -1.85 2.26
CA PRO A 86 -1.50 -0.73 2.11
C PRO A 86 -1.73 -0.44 0.62
N ALA A 87 -2.93 0.06 0.29
CA ALA A 87 -3.16 0.58 -1.05
C ALA A 87 -2.26 1.82 -1.26
N PRO A 88 -1.60 1.94 -2.42
CA PRO A 88 -0.78 3.11 -2.70
C PRO A 88 -1.65 4.38 -2.73
N ALA A 89 -1.13 5.46 -2.15
CA ALA A 89 -1.87 6.71 -2.04
C ALA A 89 -2.20 7.29 -3.42
N VAL A 90 -3.48 7.63 -3.66
CA VAL A 90 -3.87 8.39 -4.83
C VAL A 90 -3.73 9.87 -4.50
N LYS A 91 -2.90 10.60 -5.25
CA LYS A 91 -2.58 12.03 -5.01
C LYS A 91 -3.80 12.97 -4.90
N SER A 92 -4.99 12.53 -5.32
CA SER A 92 -6.25 13.29 -5.31
C SER A 92 -7.30 12.76 -4.31
N SER A 93 -6.97 11.73 -3.53
CA SER A 93 -7.87 11.17 -2.51
C SER A 93 -7.42 11.57 -1.11
N SER A 94 -8.31 12.19 -0.33
CA SER A 94 -8.17 12.36 1.12
C SER A 94 -8.25 11.03 1.90
N HIS A 95 -8.43 9.90 1.21
CA HIS A 95 -8.67 8.60 1.81
C HIS A 95 -7.35 7.83 1.91
N SER A 96 -6.86 7.69 3.14
CA SER A 96 -5.76 6.84 3.57
C SER A 96 -6.16 5.35 3.61
N ALA A 97 -6.83 4.87 2.55
CA ALA A 97 -7.31 3.50 2.50
C ALA A 97 -6.14 2.51 2.55
N GLY A 98 -6.25 1.51 3.43
CA GLY A 98 -5.24 0.49 3.72
C GLY A 98 -4.11 0.93 4.65
N GLN A 99 -4.06 2.17 5.15
CA GLN A 99 -2.96 2.61 6.02
C GLN A 99 -3.15 2.13 7.47
N LEU A 100 -2.05 1.72 8.10
CA LEU A 100 -2.06 1.24 9.48
C LEU A 100 -2.50 2.35 10.45
N THR A 101 -3.55 2.08 11.22
CA THR A 101 -3.91 2.89 12.39
C THR A 101 -3.30 2.28 13.65
N LEU A 102 -2.38 3.01 14.29
CA LEU A 102 -1.76 2.62 15.54
C LEU A 102 -2.33 3.43 16.70
N LYS A 103 -2.88 2.73 17.70
CA LYS A 103 -3.37 3.32 18.93
C LYS A 103 -2.59 2.78 20.13
N VAL A 104 -2.15 3.67 20.99
CA VAL A 104 -1.46 3.30 22.23
C VAL A 104 -2.11 4.01 23.41
N THR A 105 -2.74 3.23 24.29
CA THR A 105 -3.47 3.73 25.48
C THR A 105 -2.58 3.74 26.72
N ASN A 106 -2.95 4.54 27.72
CA ASN A 106 -2.27 4.63 29.03
C ASN A 106 -0.81 5.11 28.97
N LEU A 107 -0.44 5.83 27.91
CA LEU A 107 0.84 6.54 27.87
C LEU A 107 0.85 7.68 28.90
N PRO A 108 1.91 7.83 29.71
CA PRO A 108 2.10 9.03 30.52
C PRO A 108 2.06 10.30 29.67
N PRO A 109 1.60 11.45 30.22
CA PRO A 109 1.58 12.72 29.49
C PRO A 109 2.94 13.07 28.88
N GLY A 110 2.95 13.47 27.61
CA GLY A 110 4.16 13.86 26.87
C GLY A 110 4.02 13.65 25.38
N LYS A 111 5.07 13.97 24.62
CA LYS A 111 5.21 13.65 23.20
C LYS A 111 6.00 12.36 23.03
N TYR A 112 5.65 11.62 22.00
CA TYR A 112 6.26 10.34 21.66
C TYR A 112 6.56 10.29 20.16
N ALA A 113 7.71 9.73 19.80
CA ALA A 113 8.08 9.41 18.44
C ALA A 113 7.94 7.90 18.22
N LEU A 114 7.34 7.52 17.10
CA LEU A 114 7.32 6.16 16.59
C LEU A 114 8.45 6.01 15.57
N ASN A 115 9.33 5.04 15.81
CA ASN A 115 10.31 4.56 14.87
C ASN A 115 9.87 3.20 14.34
N ILE A 116 10.05 2.97 13.05
CA ILE A 116 9.85 1.67 12.40
C ILE A 116 11.16 1.29 11.72
N ASP A 117 11.72 0.14 12.08
CA ASP A 117 13.04 -0.33 11.68
C ASP A 117 14.13 0.76 11.89
N GLY A 118 14.08 1.42 13.05
CA GLY A 118 15.03 2.48 13.43
C GLY A 118 14.78 3.85 12.78
N ASN A 119 13.83 3.98 11.85
CA ASN A 119 13.54 5.24 11.16
C ASN A 119 12.28 5.90 11.72
N LYS A 120 12.32 7.21 12.00
CA LYS A 120 11.15 7.97 12.48
C LYS A 120 10.00 7.90 11.46
N ALA A 121 8.85 7.40 11.89
CA ALA A 121 7.66 7.24 11.07
C ALA A 121 6.56 8.25 11.43
N ALA A 122 6.41 8.57 12.72
CA ALA A 122 5.41 9.52 13.20
C ALA A 122 5.79 10.09 14.57
N SER A 123 5.14 11.19 14.96
CA SER A 123 5.21 11.72 16.33
C SER A 123 3.87 12.29 16.75
N GLY A 124 3.58 12.22 18.04
CA GLY A 124 2.32 12.71 18.60
C GLY A 124 2.34 12.74 20.11
N THR A 125 1.40 13.48 20.68
CA THR A 125 1.15 13.49 22.13
C THR A 125 0.52 12.17 22.59
N ALA A 126 0.65 11.84 23.87
CA ALA A 126 -0.06 10.71 24.49
C ALA A 126 -1.56 10.68 24.13
N ARG A 127 -2.22 11.84 24.10
CA ARG A 127 -3.64 11.97 23.71
C ARG A 127 -3.89 11.64 22.25
N GLN A 128 -2.98 12.01 21.35
CA GLN A 128 -3.07 11.66 19.92
C GLN A 128 -2.89 10.15 19.72
N TRP A 129 -1.89 9.54 20.35
CA TRP A 129 -1.71 8.09 20.32
C TRP A 129 -2.88 7.31 20.92
N ALA A 130 -3.49 7.80 22.01
CA ALA A 130 -4.65 7.16 22.61
C ALA A 130 -5.91 7.23 21.73
N ARG A 131 -6.04 8.26 20.87
CA ARG A 131 -7.11 8.33 19.85
C ARG A 131 -6.85 7.41 18.67
N GLY A 132 -5.59 7.10 18.38
CA GLY A 132 -5.16 6.37 17.20
C GLY A 132 -4.62 7.33 16.14
N LEU A 133 -3.45 7.01 15.60
CA LEU A 133 -2.82 7.73 14.50
C LEU A 133 -2.73 6.84 13.27
N THR A 134 -3.25 7.32 12.14
CA THR A 134 -3.04 6.68 10.84
C THR A 134 -1.64 7.03 10.33
N LEU A 135 -0.85 5.99 10.06
CA LEU A 135 0.55 6.12 9.68
C LEU A 135 0.68 6.21 8.16
N ALA A 136 0.89 7.43 7.66
CA ALA A 136 0.99 7.68 6.22
C ALA A 136 2.33 7.25 5.60
N THR A 137 3.40 7.18 6.39
CA THR A 137 4.76 6.93 5.89
C THR A 137 5.41 5.77 6.64
N THR A 138 5.02 4.53 6.31
CA THR A 138 5.61 3.30 6.85
C THR A 138 6.50 2.60 5.81
N PRO A 139 7.35 1.64 6.22
CA PRO A 139 8.02 0.74 5.28
C PRO A 139 7.05 0.04 4.34
N ASP A 140 5.89 -0.43 4.83
CA ASP A 140 4.86 -1.07 4.00
C ASP A 140 4.31 -0.12 2.92
N VAL A 141 4.08 1.16 3.24
CA VAL A 141 3.64 2.16 2.25
C VAL A 141 4.71 2.35 1.16
N ARG A 142 5.98 2.40 1.55
CA ARG A 142 7.09 2.50 0.58
C ARG A 142 7.22 1.22 -0.27
N GLN A 143 7.01 0.06 0.33
CA GLN A 143 7.01 -1.21 -0.37
C GLN A 143 5.85 -1.30 -1.38
N ALA A 144 4.64 -0.88 -0.97
CA ALA A 144 3.46 -0.83 -1.83
C ALA A 144 3.68 0.11 -3.02
N GLU A 145 4.32 1.26 -2.83
CA GLU A 145 4.64 2.18 -3.94
C GLU A 145 5.67 1.58 -4.90
N LYS A 146 6.71 0.89 -4.40
CA LYS A 146 7.65 0.17 -5.27
C LYS A 146 6.94 -0.93 -6.06
N LEU A 147 6.10 -1.72 -5.40
CA LEU A 147 5.27 -2.73 -6.06
C LEU A 147 4.42 -2.11 -7.17
N ARG A 148 3.76 -0.98 -6.90
CA ARG A 148 2.94 -0.26 -7.89
C ARG A 148 3.76 0.15 -9.12
N GLN A 149 4.98 0.64 -8.92
CA GLN A 149 5.87 1.03 -10.03
C GLN A 149 6.21 -0.16 -10.94
N HIS A 150 6.56 -1.32 -10.37
CA HIS A 150 6.81 -2.54 -11.14
C HIS A 150 5.56 -3.04 -11.88
N VAL A 151 4.38 -2.94 -11.27
CA VAL A 151 3.11 -3.27 -11.94
C VAL A 151 2.84 -2.35 -13.13
N VAL A 152 3.08 -1.05 -12.97
CA VAL A 152 2.93 -0.07 -14.06
C VAL A 152 3.90 -0.37 -15.19
N GLU A 153 5.17 -0.62 -14.88
CA GLU A 153 6.20 -0.97 -15.86
C GLU A 153 5.83 -2.25 -16.62
N LYS A 154 5.40 -3.30 -15.91
CA LYS A 154 4.90 -4.53 -16.52
C LYS A 154 3.76 -4.27 -17.50
N ASN A 155 2.79 -3.44 -17.11
CA ASN A 155 1.64 -3.12 -17.94
C ASN A 155 2.06 -2.34 -19.20
N GLN A 156 3.05 -1.44 -19.10
CA GLN A 156 3.62 -0.75 -20.25
C GLN A 156 4.34 -1.72 -21.20
N LEU A 157 5.19 -2.60 -20.67
CA LEU A 157 5.87 -3.64 -21.46
C LEU A 157 4.86 -4.54 -22.19
N TYR A 158 3.81 -4.98 -21.50
CA TYR A 158 2.75 -5.78 -22.11
C TYR A 158 2.00 -5.00 -23.20
N PHE A 159 1.74 -3.71 -22.98
CA PHE A 159 1.13 -2.85 -24.00
C PHE A 159 2.00 -2.75 -25.26
N HIS A 160 3.31 -2.54 -25.12
CA HIS A 160 4.24 -2.47 -26.25
C HIS A 160 4.37 -3.80 -26.99
N ARG A 161 4.32 -4.92 -26.26
CA ARG A 161 4.28 -6.26 -26.84
C ARG A 161 3.00 -6.50 -27.64
N TRP A 162 1.84 -6.18 -27.07
CA TRP A 162 0.53 -6.45 -27.68
C TRP A 162 0.19 -5.48 -28.82
N ARG A 163 0.59 -4.22 -28.68
CA ARG A 163 0.36 -3.14 -29.64
C ARG A 163 1.65 -2.37 -29.90
N PRO A 164 2.60 -2.96 -30.65
CA PRO A 164 3.77 -2.22 -31.08
C PRO A 164 3.35 -1.06 -31.99
N GLN A 165 4.04 0.07 -31.87
CA GLN A 165 3.68 1.29 -32.59
C GLN A 165 3.69 1.11 -34.12
N ASN A 166 4.60 0.28 -34.64
CA ASN A 166 4.77 -0.03 -36.05
C ASN A 166 4.17 -1.39 -36.44
N VAL A 167 3.05 -1.81 -35.81
CA VAL A 167 2.36 -3.09 -36.08
C VAL A 167 2.15 -3.36 -37.58
N THR A 168 1.87 -2.33 -38.38
CA THR A 168 1.68 -2.45 -39.84
C THR A 168 2.91 -2.97 -40.58
N TYR A 169 4.09 -2.55 -40.12
CA TYR A 169 5.39 -2.91 -40.68
C TYR A 169 5.98 -4.18 -40.07
N LEU A 170 5.54 -4.55 -38.86
CA LEU A 170 6.00 -5.77 -38.20
C LEU A 170 5.18 -7.00 -38.59
N PHE A 171 3.84 -6.88 -38.64
CA PHE A 171 2.95 -8.04 -38.76
C PHE A 171 1.95 -7.98 -39.92
N LEU A 172 1.61 -6.78 -40.41
CA LEU A 172 0.53 -6.62 -41.40
C LEU A 172 1.09 -6.49 -42.84
N PHE A 173 0.35 -5.79 -43.70
CA PHE A 173 0.58 -5.77 -45.15
C PHE A 173 1.90 -5.12 -45.60
N ARG A 174 2.59 -4.33 -44.74
CA ARG A 174 3.92 -3.76 -45.03
C ARG A 174 5.07 -4.56 -44.40
N LYS A 175 4.82 -5.80 -43.94
CA LYS A 175 5.83 -6.65 -43.29
C LYS A 175 7.08 -6.92 -44.12
N HIS A 176 7.02 -6.80 -45.44
CA HIS A 176 8.19 -7.01 -46.29
C HIS A 176 9.29 -5.95 -46.07
N GLU A 177 8.95 -4.79 -45.47
CA GLU A 177 9.90 -3.71 -45.20
C GLU A 177 10.65 -3.89 -43.87
N GLN A 178 9.97 -4.34 -42.81
CA GLN A 178 10.54 -4.42 -41.45
C GLN A 178 10.13 -5.67 -40.66
N GLY A 179 9.48 -6.65 -41.28
CA GLY A 179 8.95 -7.83 -40.60
C GLY A 179 10.01 -8.70 -39.94
N GLN A 180 11.28 -8.59 -40.37
CA GLN A 180 12.41 -9.23 -39.69
C GLN A 180 12.60 -8.74 -38.25
N ASN A 181 12.19 -7.51 -37.93
CA ASN A 181 12.26 -6.94 -36.58
C ASN A 181 11.16 -7.46 -35.65
N ALA A 182 10.15 -8.15 -36.18
CA ALA A 182 9.10 -8.76 -35.35
C ALA A 182 9.65 -9.78 -34.34
N LYS A 183 10.87 -10.29 -34.56
CA LYS A 183 11.61 -11.13 -33.61
C LYS A 183 11.90 -10.45 -32.27
N GLU A 184 11.85 -9.11 -32.21
CA GLU A 184 12.02 -8.34 -30.97
C GLU A 184 10.77 -8.36 -30.09
N ILE A 185 9.58 -8.65 -30.65
CA ILE A 185 8.33 -8.65 -29.89
C ILE A 185 8.30 -9.74 -28.81
N PRO A 186 8.73 -10.99 -29.07
CA PRO A 186 8.92 -11.99 -28.01
C PRO A 186 9.95 -11.61 -26.94
N GLU A 187 10.91 -10.70 -27.20
CA GLU A 187 11.90 -10.30 -26.19
C GLU A 187 11.25 -9.52 -25.02
N PHE A 188 10.09 -8.90 -25.24
CA PHE A 188 9.29 -8.32 -24.17
C PHE A 188 8.82 -9.36 -23.14
N ASP A 189 8.67 -10.64 -23.52
CA ASP A 189 8.27 -11.69 -22.58
C ASP A 189 9.30 -11.86 -21.45
N LYS A 190 10.59 -11.70 -21.76
CA LYS A 190 11.67 -11.75 -20.76
C LYS A 190 11.59 -10.56 -19.80
N LEU A 191 11.30 -9.37 -20.32
CA LEU A 191 11.14 -8.16 -19.50
C LEU A 191 9.90 -8.24 -18.61
N VAL A 192 8.78 -8.71 -19.15
CA VAL A 192 7.54 -8.95 -18.38
C VAL A 192 7.81 -9.97 -17.28
N ALA A 193 8.45 -11.10 -17.59
CA ALA A 193 8.79 -12.11 -16.59
C ALA A 193 9.70 -11.55 -15.48
N ALA A 194 10.70 -10.73 -15.83
CA ALA A 194 11.56 -10.06 -14.85
C ALA A 194 10.74 -9.14 -13.91
N GLN A 195 9.79 -8.37 -14.45
CA GLN A 195 8.89 -7.57 -13.62
C GLN A 195 8.01 -8.45 -12.72
N GLU A 196 7.53 -9.60 -13.20
CA GLU A 196 6.71 -10.53 -12.41
C GLU A 196 7.48 -11.14 -11.23
N VAL A 197 8.77 -11.44 -11.40
CA VAL A 197 9.64 -11.89 -10.30
C VAL A 197 9.74 -10.80 -9.22
N GLU A 198 9.98 -9.55 -9.59
CA GLU A 198 10.05 -8.46 -8.62
C GLU A 198 8.70 -8.19 -7.95
N ILE A 199 7.60 -8.24 -8.70
CA ILE A 199 6.24 -8.12 -8.16
C ILE A 199 5.95 -9.24 -7.15
N ALA A 200 6.31 -10.49 -7.47
CA ALA A 200 6.10 -11.63 -6.58
C ALA A 200 6.89 -11.50 -5.27
N ARG A 201 8.11 -10.94 -5.34
CA ARG A 201 8.94 -10.63 -4.17
C ARG A 201 8.39 -9.47 -3.35
N LEU A 202 7.94 -8.40 -4.01
CA LEU A 202 7.50 -7.16 -3.37
C LEU A 202 6.07 -7.22 -2.82
N ARG A 203 5.21 -8.12 -3.30
CA ARG A 203 3.81 -8.22 -2.81
C ARG A 203 3.66 -8.84 -1.43
N GLN A 204 4.69 -9.48 -0.90
CA GLN A 204 4.67 -10.14 0.40
C GLN A 204 4.88 -9.10 1.52
N PRO A 205 3.90 -8.88 2.42
CA PRO A 205 4.13 -8.08 3.62
C PRO A 205 5.31 -8.61 4.44
N LYS A 206 5.92 -7.73 5.23
CA LYS A 206 7.09 -8.07 6.05
C LYS A 206 6.84 -7.72 7.50
N SER A 207 7.48 -8.47 8.37
CA SER A 207 7.56 -8.15 9.77
C SER A 207 8.47 -6.94 9.98
N HIS A 208 7.98 -5.94 10.73
CA HIS A 208 8.67 -4.70 11.04
C HIS A 208 8.82 -4.51 12.54
N ALA A 209 9.94 -3.91 12.96
CA ALA A 209 10.20 -3.58 14.35
C ALA A 209 9.74 -2.16 14.66
N TYR A 210 8.77 -2.03 15.57
CA TYR A 210 8.21 -0.76 16.00
C TYR A 210 8.76 -0.38 17.37
N GLU A 211 9.14 0.87 17.52
CA GLU A 211 9.58 1.45 18.79
C GLU A 211 8.88 2.79 19.01
N LEU A 212 8.11 2.89 20.09
CA LEU A 212 7.51 4.15 20.54
C LEU A 212 8.27 4.64 21.78
N VAL A 213 8.87 5.81 21.68
CA VAL A 213 9.69 6.42 22.74
C VAL A 213 9.21 7.81 23.07
N ARG A 214 9.20 8.17 24.36
CA ARG A 214 8.97 9.56 24.76
C ARG A 214 10.11 10.42 24.24
N ILE A 215 9.76 11.59 23.71
CA ILE A 215 10.70 12.63 23.29
C ILE A 215 10.50 13.85 24.18
N GLU A 216 11.60 14.54 24.49
CA GLU A 216 11.57 15.84 25.13
C GLU A 216 11.08 16.89 24.13
N ASP A 217 10.44 17.94 24.65
CA ASP A 217 9.93 19.06 23.85
C ASP A 217 11.06 19.96 23.35
#